data_AF-A0A2S0QZX8-F1
#
_entry.id   AF-A0A2S0QZX8-F1
#
_cell.length_a   1.000
_cell.length_b   1.000
_cell.length_c   1.000
_cell.angle_alpha   90.00
_cell.angle_beta   90.00
_cell.angle_gamma   90.00
#
_symmetry.space_group_name_H-M   'P 1'
#
loop_
_entity.id
_entity.type
_entity.pdbx_description
1 polymer ?
#
loop_
_entity_poly.entity_id
_entity_poly.type
_entity_poly.pdbx_seq_one_letter_code
_entity_poly.pdbx_strand_id
1 'polypeptide(L)'
;MNKMPFDLVPGDRSRDTRSARLHGGVDQAVHAAIQAGYRIGQRVRIGHVAGRVVGYNIGVYGRYSGASYPLLVKTAFGVAKCSLREVAAA
;
A
#
# COMPACT_ATOMS: atom_id res chain seq x y z
N MET A 1 -28.98 -2.46 -24.99
CA MET A 1 -27.72 -2.52 -24.22
C MET A 1 -26.95 -1.24 -24.53
N ASN A 2 -26.93 -0.28 -23.60
CA ASN A 2 -26.38 1.05 -23.85
C ASN A 2 -24.84 0.97 -23.80
N LYS A 3 -24.17 1.13 -24.95
CA LYS A 3 -22.70 1.18 -25.02
C LYS A 3 -22.26 2.58 -24.58
N MET A 4 -21.98 2.74 -23.28
CA MET A 4 -21.28 3.93 -22.81
C MET A 4 -19.87 3.91 -23.42
N PRO A 5 -19.44 4.95 -24.16
CA PRO A 5 -18.07 5.04 -24.63
C PRO A 5 -17.17 5.21 -23.40
N PHE A 6 -16.28 4.24 -23.20
CA PHE A 6 -15.18 4.39 -22.26
C PHE A 6 -14.05 5.07 -23.01
N ASP A 7 -13.76 6.31 -22.65
CA ASP A 7 -12.57 6.98 -23.16
C ASP A 7 -11.34 6.32 -22.53
N LEU A 8 -10.57 5.62 -23.36
CA LEU A 8 -9.22 5.21 -23.04
C LEU A 8 -8.36 6.47 -22.98
N VAL A 9 -8.21 7.04 -21.79
CA VAL A 9 -7.24 8.10 -21.56
C VAL A 9 -5.85 7.48 -21.69
N PRO A 10 -5.04 7.89 -22.69
CA PRO A 10 -3.65 7.49 -22.75
C PRO A 10 -2.99 8.02 -21.48
N GLY A 11 -2.54 7.11 -20.61
CA GLY A 11 -1.72 7.49 -19.48
C GLY A 11 -0.38 7.97 -20.02
N ASP A 12 -0.30 9.23 -20.46
CA ASP A 12 0.97 9.86 -20.74
C ASP A 12 1.79 9.76 -19.46
N ARG A 13 2.84 8.93 -19.51
CA ARG A 13 3.92 8.94 -18.52
C ARG A 13 4.78 10.19 -18.73
N SER A 14 4.12 11.34 -18.90
CA SER A 14 4.77 12.62 -18.89
C SER A 14 5.61 12.62 -17.63
N ARG A 15 6.92 12.83 -17.83
CA ARG A 15 7.97 12.81 -16.80
C ARG A 15 7.73 13.94 -15.80
N ASP A 16 6.62 13.88 -15.09
CA ASP A 16 6.42 14.63 -13.89
C ASP A 16 7.35 14.00 -12.86
N THR A 17 8.54 14.58 -12.77
CA THR A 17 9.62 14.12 -11.88
C THR A 17 9.14 13.93 -10.44
N ARG A 18 8.09 14.66 -10.01
CA ARG A 18 7.44 14.43 -8.71
C ARG A 18 6.66 13.13 -8.69
N SER A 19 5.81 12.88 -9.67
CA SER A 19 5.04 11.63 -9.74
C SER A 19 5.96 10.42 -9.83
N ALA A 20 7.02 10.48 -10.66
CA ALA A 20 8.02 9.41 -10.75
C ALA A 20 8.78 9.17 -9.43
N ARG A 21 9.17 10.22 -8.70
CA ARG A 21 9.79 10.10 -7.36
C ARG A 21 8.83 9.49 -6.34
N LEU A 22 7.56 9.90 -6.37
CA LEU A 22 6.54 9.39 -5.46
C LEU A 22 6.22 7.92 -5.72
N HIS A 23 6.14 7.50 -6.99
CA HIS A 23 5.97 6.10 -7.38
C HIS A 23 7.19 5.26 -6.97
N GLY A 24 8.41 5.77 -7.20
CA GLY A 24 9.64 5.11 -6.74
C GLY A 24 9.69 4.94 -5.21
N GLY A 25 9.17 5.91 -4.45
CA GLY A 25 9.06 5.81 -2.99
C GLY A 25 8.08 4.73 -2.52
N VAL A 26 6.96 4.54 -3.22
CA VAL A 26 6.01 3.46 -2.93
C VAL A 26 6.64 2.11 -3.20
N ASP A 27 7.24 1.91 -4.37
CA ASP A 27 7.87 0.65 -4.74
C ASP A 27 8.98 0.26 -3.76
N GLN A 28 9.82 1.23 -3.37
CA GLN A 28 10.88 1.02 -2.38
C GLN A 28 10.30 0.64 -1.01
N ALA A 29 9.24 1.31 -0.55
CA ALA A 29 8.62 1.01 0.74
C ALA A 29 7.97 -0.38 0.76
N VAL A 30 7.30 -0.78 -0.32
CA VAL A 30 6.73 -2.13 -0.46
C VAL A 30 7.84 -3.18 -0.49
N HIS A 31 8.91 -2.95 -1.26
CA HIS A 31 10.04 -3.86 -1.30
C HIS A 31 10.70 -4.02 0.08
N ALA A 32 10.91 -2.91 0.80
CA ALA A 32 11.44 -2.93 2.16
C ALA A 32 10.54 -3.72 3.13
N ALA A 33 9.22 -3.57 3.02
CA ALA A 33 8.26 -4.34 3.82
C ALA A 33 8.35 -5.85 3.57
N ILE A 34 8.49 -6.27 2.31
CA ILE A 34 8.66 -7.67 1.92
C ILE A 34 9.98 -8.23 2.49
N GLN A 35 11.08 -7.49 2.35
CA GLN A 35 12.39 -7.90 2.88
C GLN A 35 12.39 -8.01 4.41
N ALA A 36 11.62 -7.16 5.09
CA ALA A 36 11.42 -7.24 6.54
C ALA A 36 10.51 -8.41 6.98
N GLY A 37 9.98 -9.21 6.05
CA GLY A 37 9.18 -10.40 6.35
C GLY A 37 7.67 -10.16 6.41
N TYR A 38 7.18 -8.95 6.12
CA TYR A 38 5.75 -8.63 6.09
C TYR A 38 5.08 -9.10 4.79
N ARG A 39 5.13 -10.40 4.53
CA ARG A 39 4.53 -11.02 3.35
C ARG A 39 3.02 -11.16 3.51
N ILE A 40 2.29 -11.19 2.39
CA ILE A 40 0.86 -11.49 2.38
C ILE A 40 0.62 -12.83 3.09
N GLY A 41 -0.34 -12.84 4.00
CA GLY A 41 -0.66 -13.99 4.84
C GLY A 41 0.11 -14.02 6.16
N GLN A 42 1.09 -13.14 6.38
CA GLN A 42 1.83 -13.09 7.64
C GLN A 42 0.93 -12.59 8.78
N ARG A 43 0.98 -13.29 9.92
CA ARG A 43 0.30 -12.85 11.15
C ARG A 43 1.11 -11.73 11.80
N VAL A 44 0.41 -10.67 12.18
CA VAL A 44 1.01 -9.47 12.75
C VAL A 44 0.14 -8.91 13.88
N ARG A 45 0.70 -7.99 14.64
CA ARG A 45 -0.05 -7.17 15.60
C ARG A 45 0.14 -5.69 15.29
N ILE A 46 -0.93 -4.92 15.48
CA ILE A 46 -0.90 -3.45 15.55
C ILE A 46 -1.18 -3.09 17.00
N GLY A 47 -0.13 -2.78 17.76
CA GLY A 47 -0.22 -2.75 19.23
C GLY A 47 -0.74 -4.09 19.77
N HIS A 48 -1.92 -4.08 20.40
CA HIS A 48 -2.57 -5.29 20.92
C HIS A 48 -3.57 -5.94 19.93
N VAL A 49 -3.82 -5.32 18.78
CA VAL A 49 -4.79 -5.81 17.80
C VAL A 49 -4.14 -6.83 16.88
N ALA A 50 -4.61 -8.08 16.92
CA ALA A 50 -4.17 -9.12 16.01
C ALA A 50 -4.68 -8.87 14.58
N GLY A 51 -3.83 -9.19 13.60
CA GLY A 51 -4.16 -9.03 12.20
C GLY A 51 -3.33 -9.92 11.28
N ARG A 52 -3.60 -9.77 9.98
CA ARG A 52 -2.91 -10.48 8.91
C ARG A 52 -2.60 -9.52 7.78
N VAL A 53 -1.37 -9.55 7.25
CA VAL A 53 -1.04 -8.81 6.03
C VAL A 53 -1.88 -9.37 4.88
N VAL A 54 -2.61 -8.51 4.18
CA VAL A 54 -3.49 -8.89 3.04
C VAL A 54 -3.07 -8.24 1.73
N GLY A 55 -2.13 -7.30 1.76
CA GLY A 55 -1.63 -6.64 0.55
C GLY A 55 -0.75 -5.45 0.88
N TYR A 56 -0.48 -4.65 -0.14
CA TYR A 56 0.35 -3.46 -0.05
C TYR A 56 -0.40 -2.22 -0.53
N ASN A 57 -0.16 -1.10 0.13
CA ASN A 57 -0.77 0.18 -0.20
C ASN A 57 0.02 0.84 -1.34
N ILE A 58 -0.58 0.95 -2.52
CA ILE A 58 0.01 1.64 -3.68
C ILE A 58 -0.48 3.09 -3.83
N GLY A 59 -1.25 3.60 -2.86
CA GLY A 59 -1.82 4.93 -2.90
C GLY A 59 -0.73 6.01 -2.78
N VAL A 60 -0.57 6.82 -3.81
CA VAL A 60 0.49 7.85 -3.86
C VAL A 60 0.16 9.07 -3.00
N TYR A 61 -1.13 9.37 -2.83
CA TYR A 61 -1.59 10.61 -2.20
C TYR A 61 -2.33 10.39 -0.88
N GLY A 62 -2.42 11.46 -0.10
CA GLY A 62 -3.12 11.50 1.19
C GLY A 62 -2.20 11.25 2.40
N ARG A 63 -2.76 11.46 3.60
CA ARG A 63 -2.04 11.33 4.87
C ARG A 63 -1.40 9.96 5.09
N TYR A 64 -2.04 8.91 4.56
CA TYR A 64 -1.60 7.51 4.68
C TYR A 64 -1.21 6.95 3.29
N SER A 65 -0.18 7.55 2.69
CA SER A 65 0.36 7.12 1.40
C SER A 65 1.15 5.81 1.52
N GLY A 66 1.32 5.10 0.41
CA GLY A 66 2.05 3.84 0.33
C GLY A 66 3.54 3.97 0.68
N ALA A 67 4.13 5.13 0.45
CA ALA A 67 5.52 5.40 0.79
C ALA A 67 5.76 5.41 2.31
N SER A 68 4.76 5.78 3.11
CA SER A 68 4.86 5.84 4.58
C SER A 68 4.10 4.71 5.30
N TYR A 69 3.01 4.23 4.68
CA TYR A 69 2.13 3.19 5.20
C TYR A 69 1.97 2.07 4.16
N PRO A 70 3.03 1.29 3.87
CA PRO A 70 3.04 0.35 2.75
C PRO A 70 2.19 -0.90 2.99
N LEU A 71 1.78 -1.21 4.22
CA LEU A 71 1.08 -2.46 4.56
C LEU A 71 -0.44 -2.28 4.56
N LEU A 72 -1.16 -3.27 4.03
CA LEU A 72 -2.58 -3.46 4.29
C LEU A 72 -2.77 -4.64 5.24
N VAL A 73 -3.32 -4.38 6.42
CA VAL A 73 -3.50 -5.37 7.47
C VAL A 73 -5.00 -5.55 7.74
N LYS A 74 -5.50 -6.78 7.57
CA LYS A 74 -6.85 -7.15 7.96
C LYS A 74 -6.88 -7.50 9.44
N THR A 75 -7.77 -6.84 10.17
CA THR A 75 -8.03 -7.04 11.60
C THR A 75 -9.50 -7.39 11.81
N ALA A 76 -9.91 -7.56 13.08
CA ALA A 76 -11.32 -7.69 13.45
C ALA A 76 -12.15 -6.43 13.11
N PHE A 77 -11.51 -5.26 12.94
CA PHE A 77 -12.18 -3.98 12.67
C PHE A 77 -12.18 -3.59 11.18
N GLY A 78 -11.67 -4.46 10.30
CA GLY A 78 -11.52 -4.19 8.87
C GLY A 78 -10.05 -4.10 8.43
N VAL A 79 -9.84 -3.51 7.25
CA VAL A 79 -8.50 -3.36 6.65
C VAL A 79 -7.94 -1.98 6.94
N ALA A 80 -6.74 -1.93 7.53
CA ALA A 80 -6.02 -0.71 7.84
C ALA A 80 -4.74 -0.58 7.01
N LYS A 81 -4.37 0.67 6.72
CA LYS A 81 -3.06 1.03 6.18
C LYS A 81 -2.09 1.21 7.34
N CYS A 82 -0.94 0.56 7.30
CA CYS A 82 0.01 0.56 8.41
C CYS A 82 1.43 0.85 7.95
N SER A 83 2.14 1.64 8.74
CA SER A 83 3.59 1.80 8.65
C SER A 83 4.28 0.60 9.32
N LEU A 84 5.55 0.37 8.97
CA LEU A 84 6.34 -0.70 9.60
C LEU A 84 6.60 -0.45 11.09
N ARG A 85 6.43 0.78 11.58
CA ARG A 85 6.62 1.13 13.00
C ARG A 85 5.42 0.77 13.86
N GLU A 86 4.24 0.65 13.26
CA GLU A 86 3.00 0.32 13.94
C GLU A 86 2.75 -1.20 13.99
N VAL A 87 3.51 -1.97 13.22
CA VAL A 87 3.30 -3.41 13.02
C VAL A 87 4.45 -4.21 13.61
N ALA A 88 4.13 -5.27 14.34
CA ALA A 88 5.07 -6.25 14.83
C ALA A 88 4.67 -7.67 14.36
N ALA A 89 5.65 -8.57 14.23
CA ALA A 89 5.36 -9.99 14.06
C ALA A 89 4.57 -10.51 15.28
N ALA A 90 3.57 -11.36 15.02
CA ALA A 90 2.70 -11.92 16.05
C ALA A 90 3.24 -13.22 16.66
#